data_AF-A0A1Q6FVG8-F1
#
_entry.id   AF-A0A1Q6FVG8-F1
#
_cell.length_a   1.000
_cell.length_b   1.000
_cell.length_c   1.000
_cell.angle_alpha   90.00
_cell.angle_beta   90.00
_cell.angle_gamma   90.00
#
_symmetry.space_group_name_H-M   'P 1'
#
loop_
_entity.id
_entity.type
_entity.pdbx_description
1 polymer ?
#
loop_
_entity_poly.entity_id
_entity_poly.type
_entity_poly.pdbx_seq_one_letter_code
_entity_poly.pdbx_strand_id
1 'polypeptide(L)'
;MTQNEIKIPAFFAENGLTATSANHLSNIAKENYMAIERQMAKLEFYRTAVGLIGGSEETVVSCGTGPERFSRIRKWVEEVCACKSLIAYLREAIKAKDKLTRDLDDYGADEIRDLSEMEPEKEDRLTFEQVLETLPIKERNRYLELETRCAVIGKFIHPDGEYSEARKHFTDRMLSPKEVRENGKDTLVYSYYPNIDGSEIDALFFELQAEHRKAQAELNGMRNEINRLIDEDWRRKSDAWLVEHEKWAESMIRLKERIMREKEDRSKEIEKLRIAIPDSLKPIYGKIKAL
;
A
#
# COMPACT_ATOMS: atom_id res chain seq x y z
N MET A 1 -5.42 20.92 -10.71
CA MET A 1 -6.21 19.82 -10.16
C MET A 1 -7.54 20.41 -9.71
N THR A 2 -8.64 19.94 -10.29
CA THR A 2 -9.99 20.42 -9.96
C THR A 2 -10.30 20.03 -8.52
N GLN A 3 -10.47 21.01 -7.64
CA GLN A 3 -11.10 20.79 -6.34
C GLN A 3 -12.41 20.03 -6.59
N ASN A 4 -12.54 18.81 -6.06
CA ASN A 4 -13.82 18.14 -5.98
C ASN A 4 -14.69 18.95 -5.01
N GLU A 5 -15.38 19.95 -5.56
CA GLU A 5 -16.30 20.81 -4.83
C GLU A 5 -17.53 19.98 -4.48
N ILE A 6 -17.75 19.75 -3.18
CA ILE A 6 -18.90 19.00 -2.70
C ILE A 6 -20.13 19.89 -2.89
N LYS A 7 -20.89 19.63 -3.96
CA LYS A 7 -22.08 20.41 -4.30
C LYS A 7 -23.26 20.05 -3.40
N ILE A 8 -23.76 21.02 -2.64
CA ILE A 8 -24.93 20.86 -1.76
C ILE A 8 -26.21 20.73 -2.61
N PRO A 9 -26.98 19.63 -2.49
CA PRO A 9 -28.24 19.44 -3.20
C PRO A 9 -29.35 20.40 -2.74
N ALA A 10 -30.30 20.68 -3.63
CA ALA A 10 -31.47 21.54 -3.39
C ALA A 10 -32.55 20.87 -2.52
N PHE A 11 -32.16 20.38 -1.34
CA PHE A 11 -33.04 19.87 -0.28
C PHE A 11 -32.91 20.65 1.03
N PHE A 12 -31.86 21.44 1.17
CA PHE A 12 -31.43 21.99 2.44
C PHE A 12 -31.61 23.51 2.52
N ALA A 13 -31.94 24.01 3.71
CA ALA A 13 -32.03 25.43 4.04
C ALA A 13 -31.51 25.68 5.46
N GLU A 14 -31.38 26.94 5.86
CA GLU A 14 -30.99 27.32 7.24
C GLU A 14 -32.00 26.81 8.27
N ASN A 15 -33.30 26.92 7.95
CA ASN A 15 -34.40 26.49 8.80
C ASN A 15 -35.08 25.25 8.20
N GLY A 16 -35.21 24.18 8.99
CA GLY A 16 -35.81 22.94 8.53
C GLY A 16 -35.63 21.79 9.51
N LEU A 17 -35.82 20.57 9.01
CA LEU A 17 -35.74 19.35 9.82
C LEU A 17 -34.32 18.80 9.89
N THR A 18 -33.96 18.23 11.03
CA THR A 18 -32.81 17.31 11.10
C THR A 18 -33.16 16.00 10.39
N ALA A 19 -32.15 15.23 9.96
CA ALA A 19 -32.36 13.90 9.38
C ALA A 19 -33.14 12.98 10.33
N THR A 20 -32.84 13.04 11.64
CA THR A 20 -33.57 12.31 12.68
C THR A 20 -35.04 12.71 12.76
N SER A 21 -35.34 14.02 12.74
CA SER A 21 -36.72 14.52 12.76
C SER A 21 -37.47 14.14 11.49
N ALA A 22 -36.83 14.24 10.32
CA ALA A 22 -37.40 13.81 9.04
C ALA A 22 -37.70 12.30 9.01
N ASN A 23 -36.81 11.48 9.59
CA ASN A 23 -37.04 10.04 9.71
C ASN A 23 -38.22 9.73 10.64
N HIS A 24 -38.28 10.40 11.80
CA HIS A 24 -39.41 10.26 12.73
C HIS A 24 -40.75 10.65 12.08
N LEU A 25 -40.81 11.80 11.41
CA LEU A 25 -42.00 12.24 10.68
C LEU A 25 -42.39 11.31 9.54
N SER A 26 -41.40 10.71 8.85
CA SER A 26 -41.66 9.69 7.84
C SER A 26 -42.32 8.45 8.42
N ASN A 27 -41.96 8.06 9.65
CA ASN A 27 -42.58 6.94 10.35
C ASN A 27 -44.01 7.27 10.81
N ILE A 28 -44.25 8.47 11.34
CA ILE A 28 -45.61 8.91 11.70
C ILE A 28 -46.51 8.98 10.45
N ALA A 29 -46.02 9.59 9.37
CA ALA A 29 -46.72 9.62 8.09
C ALA A 29 -47.05 8.20 7.59
N LYS A 30 -46.12 7.25 7.82
CA LYS A 30 -46.30 5.85 7.47
C LYS A 30 -47.42 5.21 8.28
N GLU A 31 -47.41 5.36 9.59
CA GLU A 31 -48.47 4.85 10.46
C GLU A 31 -49.84 5.44 10.10
N ASN A 32 -49.87 6.74 9.81
CA ASN A 32 -51.11 7.42 9.41
C ASN A 32 -51.68 6.87 8.10
N TYR A 33 -50.89 6.78 7.03
CA TYR A 33 -51.41 6.25 5.77
C TYR A 33 -51.74 4.75 5.89
N MET A 34 -51.00 3.97 6.68
CA MET A 34 -51.31 2.55 6.92
C MET A 34 -52.64 2.38 7.67
N ALA A 35 -52.98 3.28 8.60
CA ALA A 35 -54.29 3.26 9.25
C ALA A 35 -55.42 3.53 8.26
N ILE A 36 -55.21 4.45 7.31
CA ILE A 36 -56.17 4.74 6.22
C ILE A 36 -56.27 3.54 5.27
N GLU A 37 -55.15 2.96 4.85
CA GLU A 37 -55.13 1.78 3.97
C GLU A 37 -55.83 0.57 4.62
N ARG A 38 -55.71 0.38 5.94
CA ARG A 38 -56.49 -0.66 6.67
C ARG A 38 -57.99 -0.39 6.62
N GLN A 39 -58.42 0.86 6.65
CA GLN A 39 -59.84 1.21 6.47
C GLN A 39 -60.27 0.97 5.03
N MET A 40 -59.44 1.30 4.04
CA MET A 40 -59.72 1.05 2.62
C MET A 40 -59.79 -0.45 2.31
N ALA A 41 -58.94 -1.27 2.92
CA ALA A 41 -58.92 -2.73 2.72
C ALA A 41 -60.21 -3.43 3.18
N LYS A 42 -61.02 -2.77 4.02
CA LYS A 42 -62.31 -3.27 4.52
C LYS A 42 -63.51 -2.70 3.74
N LEU A 43 -63.30 -2.21 2.51
CA LEU A 43 -64.38 -1.72 1.67
C LEU A 43 -65.10 -2.91 1.01
N GLU A 44 -66.40 -3.00 1.26
CA GLU A 44 -67.31 -3.98 0.66
C GLU A 44 -68.51 -3.19 0.11
N PHE A 45 -68.87 -3.34 -1.17
CA PHE A 45 -69.96 -2.55 -1.79
C PHE A 45 -71.28 -3.32 -1.90
N TYR A 46 -71.39 -4.40 -1.15
CA TYR A 46 -72.58 -5.24 -1.08
C TYR A 46 -72.86 -5.62 0.38
N ARG A 47 -74.13 -5.96 0.66
CA ARG A 47 -74.56 -6.52 1.95
C ARG A 47 -74.45 -8.03 1.87
N THR A 48 -73.97 -8.65 2.94
CA THR A 48 -73.86 -10.10 3.07
C THR A 48 -74.82 -10.59 4.14
N ALA A 49 -75.73 -11.49 3.78
CA ALA A 49 -76.71 -12.13 4.66
C ALA A 49 -76.68 -13.65 4.47
N VAL A 50 -76.97 -14.41 5.52
CA VAL A 50 -76.99 -15.88 5.53
C VAL A 50 -78.33 -16.36 6.08
N GLY A 51 -78.95 -17.34 5.41
CA GLY A 51 -80.16 -18.02 5.83
C GLY A 51 -79.99 -19.54 5.78
N LEU A 52 -80.67 -20.26 6.68
CA LEU A 52 -80.73 -21.73 6.67
C LEU A 52 -81.74 -22.21 5.61
N ILE A 53 -81.40 -23.28 4.89
CA ILE A 53 -82.31 -23.88 3.90
C ILE A 53 -83.57 -24.37 4.63
N GLY A 54 -84.72 -23.77 4.31
CA GLY A 54 -86.02 -24.05 4.94
C GLY A 54 -86.40 -23.14 6.11
N GLY A 55 -85.54 -22.21 6.53
CA GLY A 55 -85.87 -21.16 7.51
C GLY A 55 -86.42 -19.90 6.84
N SER A 56 -87.30 -19.16 7.54
CA SER A 56 -87.90 -17.91 7.05
C SER A 56 -87.11 -16.64 7.39
N GLU A 57 -85.99 -16.75 8.11
CA GLU A 57 -85.22 -15.60 8.59
C GLU A 57 -83.79 -15.58 8.04
N GLU A 58 -83.35 -14.41 7.58
CA GLU A 58 -81.98 -14.12 7.20
C GLU A 58 -81.25 -13.39 8.33
N THR A 59 -80.03 -13.80 8.63
CA THR A 59 -79.13 -13.05 9.52
C THR A 59 -78.17 -12.21 8.70
N VAL A 60 -78.11 -10.90 8.98
CA VAL A 60 -77.14 -10.00 8.35
C VAL A 60 -75.78 -10.23 8.97
N VAL A 61 -74.82 -10.64 8.14
CA VAL A 61 -73.43 -10.88 8.56
C VAL A 61 -72.57 -9.63 8.33
N SER A 62 -72.84 -8.86 7.26
CA SER A 62 -72.18 -7.58 6.99
C SER A 62 -73.11 -6.63 6.26
N CYS A 63 -73.15 -5.35 6.68
CA CYS A 63 -73.88 -4.29 6.00
C CYS A 63 -73.07 -3.63 4.86
N GLY A 64 -71.82 -4.04 4.64
CA GLY A 64 -70.93 -3.41 3.67
C GLY A 64 -70.57 -1.95 4.00
N THR A 65 -70.17 -1.19 2.99
CA THR A 65 -69.74 0.22 3.09
C THR A 65 -70.94 1.15 2.93
N GLY A 66 -71.29 1.87 3.99
CA GLY A 66 -72.36 2.86 3.96
C GLY A 66 -72.01 4.16 3.22
N PRO A 67 -73.02 5.02 2.92
CA PRO A 67 -72.85 6.27 2.15
C PRO A 67 -71.83 7.25 2.75
N GLU A 68 -71.78 7.38 4.09
CA GLU A 68 -70.80 8.24 4.76
C GLU A 68 -69.36 7.81 4.45
N ARG A 69 -69.08 6.50 4.57
CA ARG A 69 -67.76 5.93 4.34
C ARG A 69 -67.38 5.99 2.85
N PHE A 70 -68.35 5.78 1.96
CA PHE A 70 -68.17 5.95 0.51
C PHE A 70 -67.75 7.38 0.14
N SER A 71 -68.40 8.39 0.72
CA SER A 71 -68.09 9.80 0.46
C SER A 71 -66.66 10.21 0.87
N ARG A 72 -66.03 9.45 1.79
CA ARG A 72 -64.66 9.71 2.29
C ARG A 72 -63.56 9.08 1.44
N ILE A 73 -63.87 8.17 0.51
CA ILE A 73 -62.87 7.41 -0.25
C ILE A 73 -61.89 8.34 -0.99
N ARG A 74 -62.39 9.38 -1.66
CA ARG A 74 -61.52 10.36 -2.36
C ARG A 74 -60.53 11.03 -1.40
N LYS A 75 -61.03 11.46 -0.24
CA LYS A 75 -60.21 12.08 0.80
C LYS A 75 -59.14 11.12 1.33
N TRP A 76 -59.47 9.84 1.51
CA TRP A 76 -58.50 8.82 1.92
C TRP A 76 -57.38 8.65 0.89
N VAL A 77 -57.70 8.59 -0.40
CA VAL A 77 -56.71 8.49 -1.48
C VAL A 77 -55.78 9.71 -1.46
N GLU A 78 -56.35 10.92 -1.38
CA GLU A 78 -55.58 12.17 -1.33
C GLU A 78 -54.63 12.20 -0.12
N GLU A 79 -55.11 11.77 1.06
CA GLU A 79 -54.29 11.71 2.28
C GLU A 79 -53.16 10.67 2.17
N VAL A 80 -53.43 9.48 1.62
CA VAL A 80 -52.39 8.45 1.40
C VAL A 80 -51.34 8.94 0.41
N CYS A 81 -51.75 9.55 -0.70
CA CYS A 81 -50.85 10.17 -1.67
C CYS A 81 -49.96 11.23 -1.01
N ALA A 82 -50.56 12.15 -0.26
CA ALA A 82 -49.82 13.21 0.41
C ALA A 82 -48.81 12.66 1.44
N CYS A 83 -49.19 11.67 2.24
CA CYS A 83 -48.28 10.99 3.17
C CYS A 83 -47.10 10.34 2.44
N LYS A 84 -47.37 9.58 1.37
CA LYS A 84 -46.32 8.89 0.60
C LYS A 84 -45.39 9.87 -0.12
N SER A 85 -45.92 10.98 -0.65
CA SER A 85 -45.12 12.05 -1.25
C SER A 85 -44.20 12.73 -0.23
N LEU A 86 -44.71 13.02 0.98
CA LEU A 86 -43.89 13.55 2.07
C LEU A 86 -42.75 12.58 2.44
N ILE A 87 -43.06 11.29 2.62
CA ILE A 87 -42.05 10.26 2.93
C ILE A 87 -41.00 10.17 1.84
N ALA A 88 -41.39 10.14 0.57
CA ALA A 88 -40.47 10.04 -0.55
C ALA A 88 -39.48 11.21 -0.56
N TYR A 89 -40.00 12.44 -0.42
CA TYR A 89 -39.16 13.64 -0.37
C TYR A 89 -38.19 13.62 0.81
N LEU A 90 -38.66 13.30 2.02
CA LEU A 90 -37.82 13.25 3.22
C LEU A 90 -36.71 12.18 3.10
N ARG A 91 -37.01 11.02 2.51
CA ARG A 91 -36.02 9.96 2.29
C ARG A 91 -34.94 10.35 1.29
N GLU A 92 -35.31 11.00 0.18
CA GLU A 92 -34.32 11.48 -0.78
C GLU A 92 -33.43 12.58 -0.19
N ALA A 93 -34.00 13.48 0.62
CA ALA A 93 -33.22 14.49 1.34
C ALA A 93 -32.24 13.87 2.37
N ILE A 94 -32.64 12.81 3.08
CA ILE A 94 -31.74 12.06 3.98
C ILE A 94 -30.61 11.40 3.20
N LYS A 95 -30.93 10.67 2.11
CA LYS A 95 -29.91 10.03 1.26
C LYS A 95 -28.93 11.03 0.67
N ALA A 96 -29.41 12.22 0.30
CA ALA A 96 -28.57 13.31 -0.19
C ALA A 96 -27.56 13.74 0.88
N LYS A 97 -27.98 13.83 2.15
CA LYS A 97 -27.07 14.15 3.27
C LYS A 97 -26.05 13.03 3.51
N ASP A 98 -26.49 11.77 3.51
CA ASP A 98 -25.60 10.61 3.67
C ASP A 98 -24.58 10.51 2.55
N LYS A 99 -24.94 10.92 1.32
CA LYS A 99 -24.01 11.00 0.20
C LYS A 99 -22.94 12.07 0.44
N LEU A 100 -23.32 13.26 0.92
CA LEU A 100 -22.35 14.31 1.24
C LEU A 100 -21.32 13.86 2.27
N THR A 101 -21.75 13.11 3.30
CA THR A 101 -20.83 12.54 4.29
C THR A 101 -19.86 11.53 3.67
N ARG A 102 -20.34 10.64 2.80
CA ARG A 102 -19.47 9.68 2.10
C ARG A 102 -18.50 10.35 1.13
N ASP A 103 -18.97 11.34 0.35
CA ASP A 103 -18.11 12.09 -0.57
C ASP A 103 -17.03 12.88 0.22
N LEU A 104 -17.33 13.26 1.48
CA LEU A 104 -16.35 13.88 2.37
C LEU A 104 -15.30 12.87 2.89
N ASP A 105 -15.65 11.60 3.08
CA ASP A 105 -14.70 10.57 3.51
C ASP A 105 -13.57 10.40 2.48
N ASP A 106 -13.89 10.45 1.20
CA ASP A 106 -12.94 10.35 0.08
C ASP A 106 -12.22 11.67 -0.24
N TYR A 107 -12.55 12.77 0.46
CA TYR A 107 -11.98 14.09 0.18
C TYR A 107 -10.46 14.13 0.37
N GLY A 108 -9.75 14.58 -0.66
CA GLY A 108 -8.29 14.72 -0.66
C GLY A 108 -7.51 13.42 -0.93
N ALA A 109 -8.19 12.29 -1.19
CA ALA A 109 -7.53 11.02 -1.47
C ALA A 109 -6.63 11.08 -2.72
N ASP A 110 -7.12 11.71 -3.80
CA ASP A 110 -6.34 11.87 -5.03
C ASP A 110 -5.10 12.75 -4.79
N GLU A 111 -5.22 13.87 -4.07
CA GLU A 111 -4.07 14.74 -3.77
C GLU A 111 -3.00 14.03 -2.93
N ILE A 112 -3.42 13.18 -1.97
CA ILE A 112 -2.49 12.37 -1.18
C ILE A 112 -1.80 11.34 -2.08
N ARG A 113 -2.55 10.65 -2.96
CA ARG A 113 -1.99 9.68 -3.90
C ARG A 113 -0.97 10.33 -4.82
N ASP A 114 -1.34 11.46 -5.45
CA ASP A 114 -0.50 12.17 -6.40
C ASP A 114 0.82 12.61 -5.73
N LEU A 115 0.78 13.11 -4.48
CA LEU A 115 2.01 13.47 -3.75
C LEU A 115 2.80 12.23 -3.31
N SER A 116 2.14 11.11 -2.98
CA SER A 116 2.80 9.84 -2.64
C SER A 116 3.55 9.24 -3.84
N GLU A 117 3.02 9.37 -5.05
CA GLU A 117 3.71 8.93 -6.27
C GLU A 117 4.98 9.75 -6.57
N MET A 118 5.13 10.92 -5.93
CA MET A 118 6.31 11.78 -6.02
C MET A 118 7.30 11.55 -4.86
N GLU A 119 7.17 10.45 -4.10
CA GLU A 119 8.13 10.10 -3.05
C GLU A 119 9.55 9.96 -3.64
N PRO A 120 10.55 10.68 -3.09
CA PRO A 120 11.91 10.60 -3.60
C PRO A 120 12.49 9.19 -3.45
N GLU A 121 12.90 8.60 -4.56
CA GLU A 121 13.60 7.31 -4.56
C GLU A 121 15.08 7.50 -4.22
N LYS A 122 15.62 6.56 -3.45
CA LYS A 122 17.04 6.54 -3.12
C LYS A 122 17.80 5.81 -4.22
N GLU A 123 18.75 6.50 -4.85
CA GLU A 123 19.65 5.89 -5.84
C GLU A 123 20.42 4.70 -5.27
N ASP A 124 20.72 3.71 -6.11
CA ASP A 124 21.47 2.53 -5.71
C ASP A 124 22.94 2.82 -5.37
N ARG A 125 23.45 1.99 -4.47
CA ARG A 125 24.87 1.95 -4.12
C ARG A 125 25.68 1.40 -5.28
N LEU A 126 26.80 2.05 -5.61
CA LEU A 126 27.71 1.58 -6.65
C LEU A 126 28.32 0.22 -6.29
N THR A 127 28.54 -0.60 -7.31
CA THR A 127 29.33 -1.84 -7.19
C THR A 127 30.81 -1.58 -7.40
N PHE A 128 31.64 -2.55 -7.01
CA PHE A 128 33.08 -2.49 -7.21
C PHE A 128 33.44 -2.36 -8.70
N GLU A 129 32.76 -3.12 -9.56
CA GLU A 129 32.98 -3.14 -11.01
C GLU A 129 32.64 -1.79 -11.64
N GLN A 130 31.53 -1.18 -11.24
CA GLN A 130 31.13 0.14 -11.72
C GLN A 130 32.20 1.20 -11.41
N VAL A 131 32.78 1.18 -10.20
CA VAL A 131 33.87 2.09 -9.85
C VAL A 131 35.14 1.76 -10.62
N LEU A 132 35.49 0.47 -10.73
CA LEU A 132 36.66 0.03 -11.50
C LEU A 132 36.59 0.45 -12.98
N GLU A 133 35.41 0.48 -13.58
CA GLU A 133 35.17 0.93 -14.96
C GLU A 133 35.36 2.43 -15.15
N THR A 134 35.18 3.22 -14.09
CA THR A 134 35.40 4.68 -14.12
C THR A 134 36.86 5.08 -13.92
N LEU A 135 37.71 4.17 -13.46
CA LEU A 135 39.13 4.45 -13.28
C LEU A 135 39.86 4.71 -14.61
N PRO A 136 40.90 5.56 -14.63
CA PRO A 136 41.76 5.72 -15.79
C PRO A 136 42.32 4.37 -16.27
N ILE A 137 42.47 4.21 -17.59
CA ILE A 137 42.95 2.96 -18.22
C ILE A 137 44.23 2.44 -17.56
N LYS A 138 45.16 3.34 -17.21
CA LYS A 138 46.42 2.97 -16.55
C LYS A 138 46.21 2.35 -15.17
N GLU A 139 45.33 2.92 -14.35
CA GLU A 139 45.03 2.42 -13.01
C GLU A 139 44.23 1.12 -13.08
N ARG A 140 43.24 1.04 -13.98
CA ARG A 140 42.50 -0.19 -14.21
C ARG A 140 43.42 -1.33 -14.66
N ASN A 141 44.35 -1.08 -15.58
CA ASN A 141 45.34 -2.07 -15.98
C ASN A 141 46.24 -2.46 -14.80
N ARG A 142 46.71 -1.48 -14.01
CA ARG A 142 47.54 -1.74 -12.83
C ARG A 142 46.84 -2.67 -11.83
N TYR A 143 45.55 -2.45 -11.58
CA TYR A 143 44.74 -3.34 -10.73
C TYR A 143 44.75 -4.79 -11.25
N LEU A 144 44.46 -4.98 -12.54
CA LEU A 144 44.41 -6.31 -13.18
C LEU A 144 45.79 -6.99 -13.19
N GLU A 145 46.86 -6.22 -13.43
CA GLU A 145 48.25 -6.69 -13.37
C GLU A 145 48.58 -7.20 -11.97
N LEU A 146 48.28 -6.41 -10.93
CA LEU A 146 48.53 -6.77 -9.53
C LEU A 146 47.73 -8.00 -9.11
N GLU A 147 46.44 -8.07 -9.50
CA GLU A 147 45.59 -9.22 -9.22
C GLU A 147 46.14 -10.50 -9.84
N THR A 148 46.55 -10.42 -11.12
CA THR A 148 47.19 -11.54 -11.83
C THR A 148 48.50 -11.94 -11.15
N ARG A 149 49.36 -10.97 -10.81
CA ARG A 149 50.67 -11.22 -10.21
C ARG A 149 50.55 -11.85 -8.83
N CYS A 150 49.62 -11.37 -8.00
CA CYS A 150 49.29 -12.00 -6.72
C CYS A 150 48.79 -13.44 -6.91
N ALA A 151 47.86 -13.67 -7.84
CA ALA A 151 47.32 -15.00 -8.09
C ALA A 151 48.39 -16.00 -8.57
N VAL A 152 49.23 -15.60 -9.53
CA VAL A 152 50.27 -16.47 -10.10
C VAL A 152 51.36 -16.79 -9.08
N ILE A 153 51.96 -15.78 -8.46
CA ILE A 153 53.06 -15.99 -7.52
C ILE A 153 52.54 -16.69 -6.28
N GLY A 154 51.40 -16.23 -5.74
CA GLY A 154 50.79 -16.81 -4.55
C GLY A 154 50.48 -18.29 -4.71
N LYS A 155 49.97 -18.72 -5.88
CA LYS A 155 49.77 -20.13 -6.19
C LYS A 155 51.09 -20.90 -6.28
N PHE A 156 52.08 -20.37 -6.98
CA PHE A 156 53.36 -21.04 -7.22
C PHE A 156 54.17 -21.30 -5.94
N ILE A 157 54.11 -20.37 -4.98
CA ILE A 157 54.84 -20.45 -3.69
C ILE A 157 53.96 -20.86 -2.51
N HIS A 158 52.68 -21.18 -2.73
CA HIS A 158 51.80 -21.75 -1.69
C HIS A 158 52.45 -23.01 -1.07
N PRO A 159 52.15 -23.40 0.18
CA PRO A 159 52.68 -24.65 0.74
C PRO A 159 52.49 -25.89 -0.13
N ASP A 160 51.43 -25.93 -0.94
CA ASP A 160 51.11 -26.99 -1.90
C ASP A 160 51.40 -26.58 -3.38
N GLY A 161 52.11 -25.48 -3.57
CA GLY A 161 52.48 -24.93 -4.87
C GLY A 161 53.70 -25.62 -5.48
N GLU A 162 53.85 -25.51 -6.80
CA GLU A 162 54.87 -26.24 -7.56
C GLU A 162 56.29 -25.93 -7.08
N TYR A 163 56.58 -24.67 -6.73
CA TYR A 163 57.91 -24.30 -6.23
C TYR A 163 58.17 -24.82 -4.82
N SER A 164 57.18 -24.71 -3.93
CA SER A 164 57.28 -25.17 -2.55
C SER A 164 57.47 -26.69 -2.47
N GLU A 165 56.75 -27.45 -3.29
CA GLU A 165 56.91 -28.91 -3.38
C GLU A 165 58.29 -29.29 -3.93
N ALA A 166 58.74 -28.63 -5.00
CA ALA A 166 60.09 -28.86 -5.55
C ALA A 166 61.18 -28.55 -4.50
N ARG A 167 61.00 -27.49 -3.72
CA ARG A 167 61.89 -27.10 -2.63
C ARG A 167 61.91 -28.13 -1.50
N LYS A 168 60.75 -28.62 -1.05
CA LYS A 168 60.65 -29.71 -0.05
C LYS A 168 61.37 -30.97 -0.54
N HIS A 169 61.08 -31.41 -1.77
CA HIS A 169 61.72 -32.57 -2.36
C HIS A 169 63.25 -32.41 -2.46
N PHE A 170 63.73 -31.23 -2.81
CA PHE A 170 65.17 -30.94 -2.80
C PHE A 170 65.75 -31.13 -1.40
N THR A 171 65.14 -30.54 -0.36
CA THR A 171 65.59 -30.69 1.03
C THR A 171 65.61 -32.17 1.46
N ASP A 172 64.55 -32.92 1.17
CA ASP A 172 64.47 -34.36 1.50
C ASP A 172 65.61 -35.15 0.84
N ARG A 173 65.90 -34.85 -0.44
CA ARG A 173 66.98 -35.50 -1.21
C ARG A 173 68.37 -35.11 -0.71
N MET A 174 68.57 -33.89 -0.21
CA MET A 174 69.84 -33.49 0.39
C MET A 174 70.07 -34.13 1.77
N LEU A 175 69.00 -34.37 2.53
CA LEU A 175 69.06 -35.13 3.79
C LEU A 175 69.27 -36.63 3.55
N SER A 176 68.76 -37.16 2.43
CA SER A 176 68.90 -38.56 2.02
C SER A 176 69.53 -38.68 0.62
N PRO A 177 70.87 -38.44 0.49
CA PRO A 177 71.53 -38.33 -0.81
C PRO A 177 71.67 -39.66 -1.56
N LYS A 178 71.37 -40.78 -0.90
CA LYS A 178 71.36 -42.12 -1.51
C LYS A 178 70.04 -42.82 -1.22
N GLU A 179 69.45 -43.42 -2.24
CA GLU A 179 68.27 -44.27 -2.12
C GLU A 179 68.61 -45.66 -2.66
N VAL A 180 68.39 -46.69 -1.84
CA VAL A 180 68.57 -48.09 -2.25
C VAL A 180 67.22 -48.65 -2.65
N ARG A 181 67.08 -49.10 -3.90
CA ARG A 181 65.89 -49.82 -4.36
C ARG A 181 66.27 -51.25 -4.72
N GLU A 182 65.63 -52.20 -4.06
CA GLU A 182 65.74 -53.61 -4.41
C GLU A 182 64.81 -53.90 -5.59
N ASN A 183 65.37 -54.43 -6.68
CA ASN A 183 64.58 -54.87 -7.83
C ASN A 183 64.91 -56.33 -8.16
N GLY A 184 64.24 -57.25 -7.45
CA GLY A 184 64.45 -58.69 -7.62
C GLY A 184 65.85 -59.11 -7.16
N LYS A 185 66.71 -59.55 -8.09
CA LYS A 185 68.08 -60.01 -7.79
C LYS A 185 69.14 -58.90 -7.76
N ASP A 186 68.82 -57.70 -8.25
CA ASP A 186 69.76 -56.60 -8.35
C ASP A 186 69.39 -55.46 -7.39
N THR A 187 70.39 -54.92 -6.69
CA THR A 187 70.26 -53.73 -5.84
C THR A 187 70.71 -52.50 -6.61
N LEU A 188 69.80 -51.54 -6.83
CA LEU A 188 70.12 -50.26 -7.45
C LEU A 188 70.33 -49.19 -6.38
N VAL A 189 71.50 -48.53 -6.42
CA VAL A 189 71.81 -47.38 -5.56
C VAL A 189 71.67 -46.11 -6.39
N TYR A 190 70.62 -45.34 -6.12
CA TYR A 190 70.44 -44.01 -6.69
C TYR A 190 71.21 -43.01 -5.83
N SER A 191 72.05 -42.19 -6.47
CA SER A 191 72.74 -41.07 -5.81
C SER A 191 72.23 -39.76 -6.40
N TYR A 192 71.89 -38.81 -5.53
CA TYR A 192 71.36 -37.51 -5.91
C TYR A 192 72.43 -36.44 -5.72
N TYR A 193 72.61 -35.61 -6.74
CA TYR A 193 73.54 -34.49 -6.72
C TYR A 193 72.78 -33.21 -7.05
N PRO A 194 72.97 -32.13 -6.27
CA PRO A 194 72.35 -30.85 -6.57
C PRO A 194 73.02 -30.24 -7.81
N ASN A 195 72.21 -29.73 -8.73
CA ASN A 195 72.69 -28.93 -9.87
C ASN A 195 72.63 -27.42 -9.59
N ILE A 196 71.95 -27.03 -8.52
CA ILE A 196 71.73 -25.66 -8.07
C ILE A 196 72.02 -25.63 -6.57
N ASP A 197 72.65 -24.56 -6.09
CA ASP A 197 72.91 -24.39 -4.67
C ASP A 197 71.60 -24.22 -3.88
N GLY A 198 71.49 -24.87 -2.71
CA GLY A 198 70.28 -24.78 -1.89
C GLY A 198 69.96 -23.35 -1.45
N SER A 199 70.99 -22.50 -1.26
CA SER A 199 70.81 -21.09 -0.94
C SER A 199 70.20 -20.29 -2.09
N GLU A 200 70.44 -20.66 -3.35
CA GLU A 200 69.81 -20.03 -4.53
C GLU A 200 68.32 -20.37 -4.61
N ILE A 201 67.93 -21.61 -4.28
CA ILE A 201 66.52 -22.04 -4.22
C ILE A 201 65.78 -21.27 -3.12
N ASP A 202 66.37 -21.17 -1.94
CA ASP A 202 65.80 -20.42 -0.83
C ASP A 202 65.71 -18.92 -1.12
N ALA A 203 66.75 -18.34 -1.74
CA ALA A 203 66.78 -16.95 -2.14
C ALA A 203 65.62 -16.61 -3.08
N LEU A 204 65.43 -17.39 -4.16
CA LEU A 204 64.33 -17.16 -5.10
C LEU A 204 62.96 -17.32 -4.44
N PHE A 205 62.78 -18.29 -3.53
CA PHE A 205 61.52 -18.40 -2.77
C PHE A 205 61.23 -17.13 -1.98
N PHE A 206 62.21 -16.60 -1.24
CA PHE A 206 62.03 -15.40 -0.43
C PHE A 206 61.85 -14.14 -1.28
N GLU A 207 62.51 -14.05 -2.44
CA GLU A 207 62.29 -12.99 -3.42
C GLU A 207 60.85 -12.99 -3.95
N LEU A 208 60.36 -14.14 -4.41
CA LEU A 208 58.98 -14.30 -4.87
C LEU A 208 57.98 -14.01 -3.75
N GLN A 209 58.27 -14.44 -2.52
CA GLN A 209 57.43 -14.13 -1.36
C GLN A 209 57.42 -12.63 -1.03
N ALA A 210 58.56 -11.94 -1.13
CA ALA A 210 58.65 -10.50 -0.93
C ALA A 210 57.87 -9.75 -2.02
N GLU A 211 58.01 -10.19 -3.28
CA GLU A 211 57.30 -9.64 -4.42
C GLU A 211 55.78 -9.81 -4.29
N HIS A 212 55.31 -11.01 -3.95
CA HIS A 212 53.90 -11.29 -3.69
C HIS A 212 53.35 -10.38 -2.59
N ARG A 213 54.05 -10.25 -1.45
CA ARG A 213 53.63 -9.37 -0.35
C ARG A 213 53.53 -7.91 -0.79
N LYS A 214 54.47 -7.43 -1.60
CA LYS A 214 54.45 -6.07 -2.13
C LYS A 214 53.27 -5.84 -3.08
N ALA A 215 53.07 -6.74 -4.04
CA ALA A 215 51.95 -6.66 -4.98
C ALA A 215 50.59 -6.73 -4.25
N GLN A 216 50.48 -7.60 -3.25
CA GLN A 216 49.27 -7.76 -2.45
C GLN A 216 48.97 -6.51 -1.62
N ALA A 217 49.99 -5.88 -1.04
CA ALA A 217 49.82 -4.63 -0.31
C ALA A 217 49.30 -3.50 -1.22
N GLU A 218 49.85 -3.39 -2.44
CA GLU A 218 49.40 -2.40 -3.44
C GLU A 218 47.96 -2.68 -3.91
N LEU A 219 47.64 -3.93 -4.22
CA LEU A 219 46.29 -4.36 -4.61
C LEU A 219 45.26 -4.05 -3.52
N ASN A 220 45.59 -4.33 -2.26
CA ASN A 220 44.72 -4.02 -1.13
C ASN A 220 44.54 -2.51 -0.95
N GLY A 221 45.58 -1.71 -1.21
CA GLY A 221 45.48 -0.26 -1.25
C GLY A 221 44.46 0.22 -2.27
N MET A 222 44.52 -0.30 -3.51
CA MET A 222 43.56 0.02 -4.55
C MET A 222 42.13 -0.44 -4.22
N ARG A 223 41.96 -1.65 -3.66
CA ARG A 223 40.64 -2.15 -3.23
C ARG A 223 40.04 -1.27 -2.13
N ASN A 224 40.85 -0.84 -1.18
CA ASN A 224 40.42 0.07 -0.11
C ASN A 224 40.03 1.44 -0.67
N GLU A 225 40.75 1.95 -1.67
CA GLU A 225 40.39 3.21 -2.33
C GLU A 225 39.05 3.10 -3.05
N ILE A 226 38.86 2.03 -3.83
CA ILE A 226 37.59 1.77 -4.52
C ILE A 226 36.44 1.68 -3.52
N ASN A 227 36.62 0.94 -2.42
CA ASN A 227 35.61 0.84 -1.37
C ASN A 227 35.31 2.21 -0.72
N ARG A 228 36.34 3.06 -0.52
CA ARG A 228 36.14 4.41 0.00
C ARG A 228 35.31 5.26 -0.96
N LEU A 229 35.59 5.21 -2.27
CA LEU A 229 34.81 5.93 -3.28
C LEU A 229 33.34 5.47 -3.30
N ILE A 230 33.09 4.16 -3.17
CA ILE A 230 31.73 3.61 -3.04
C ILE A 230 31.03 4.18 -1.79
N ASP A 231 31.73 4.20 -0.65
CA ASP A 231 31.18 4.71 0.62
C ASP A 231 30.89 6.22 0.55
N GLU A 232 31.80 7.00 -0.05
CA GLU A 232 31.64 8.44 -0.22
C GLU A 232 30.48 8.78 -1.16
N ASP A 233 30.37 8.10 -2.30
CA ASP A 233 29.24 8.26 -3.21
C ASP A 233 27.91 7.88 -2.54
N TRP A 234 27.90 6.78 -1.80
CA TRP A 234 26.72 6.33 -1.07
C TRP A 234 26.30 7.34 0.01
N ARG A 235 27.23 7.91 0.78
CA ARG A 235 26.93 8.96 1.75
C ARG A 235 26.34 10.17 1.06
N ARG A 236 26.96 10.65 -0.03
CA ARG A 236 26.46 11.80 -0.81
C ARG A 236 25.04 11.57 -1.32
N LYS A 237 24.77 10.41 -1.93
CA LYS A 237 23.42 10.02 -2.39
C LYS A 237 22.44 9.95 -1.22
N SER A 238 22.86 9.38 -0.10
CA SER A 238 22.03 9.25 1.10
C SER A 238 21.68 10.60 1.72
N ASP A 239 22.64 11.52 1.81
CA ASP A 239 22.43 12.86 2.36
C ASP A 239 21.51 13.68 1.44
N ALA A 240 21.71 13.60 0.13
CA ALA A 240 20.84 14.26 -0.85
C ALA A 240 19.41 13.71 -0.80
N TRP A 241 19.26 12.38 -0.77
CA TRP A 241 17.96 11.74 -0.63
C TRP A 241 17.27 12.13 0.68
N LEU A 242 17.99 12.17 1.81
CA LEU A 242 17.42 12.53 3.11
C LEU A 242 16.81 13.94 3.07
N VAL A 243 17.51 14.91 2.50
CA VAL A 243 17.02 16.29 2.37
C VAL A 243 15.74 16.37 1.53
N GLU A 244 15.70 15.69 0.38
CA GLU A 244 14.51 15.70 -0.47
C GLU A 244 13.35 14.91 0.15
N HIS A 245 13.64 13.78 0.78
CA HIS A 245 12.64 12.97 1.50
C HIS A 245 12.06 13.74 2.69
N GLU A 246 12.87 14.50 3.46
CA GLU A 246 12.37 15.37 4.53
C GLU A 246 11.43 16.45 3.98
N LYS A 247 11.79 17.12 2.88
CA LYS A 247 10.90 18.12 2.23
C LYS A 247 9.59 17.49 1.76
N TRP A 248 9.65 16.31 1.16
CA TRP A 248 8.47 15.56 0.74
C TRP A 248 7.62 15.17 1.95
N ALA A 249 8.22 14.64 3.01
CA ALA A 249 7.54 14.23 4.24
C ALA A 249 6.85 15.42 4.93
N GLU A 250 7.53 16.57 5.02
CA GLU A 250 6.91 17.82 5.51
C GLU A 250 5.73 18.24 4.64
N SER A 251 5.87 18.17 3.31
CA SER A 251 4.78 18.52 2.38
C SER A 251 3.59 17.59 2.57
N MET A 252 3.83 16.30 2.80
CA MET A 252 2.81 15.30 3.08
C MET A 252 2.09 15.55 4.40
N ILE A 253 2.82 15.92 5.46
CA ILE A 253 2.24 16.30 6.75
C ILE A 253 1.33 17.52 6.57
N ARG A 254 1.85 18.60 5.95
CA ARG A 254 1.08 19.83 5.71
C ARG A 254 -0.18 19.57 4.88
N LEU A 255 -0.08 18.72 3.85
CA LEU A 255 -1.21 18.32 3.03
C LEU A 255 -2.28 17.60 3.86
N LYS A 256 -1.89 16.59 4.65
CA LYS A 256 -2.81 15.84 5.51
C LYS A 256 -3.48 16.72 6.56
N GLU A 257 -2.73 17.61 7.20
CA GLU A 257 -3.30 18.56 8.17
C GLU A 257 -4.30 19.53 7.51
N ARG A 258 -3.99 20.02 6.31
CA ARG A 258 -4.90 20.86 5.53
C ARG A 258 -6.19 20.11 5.20
N ILE A 259 -6.07 18.92 4.63
CA ILE A 259 -7.22 18.07 4.28
C ILE A 259 -8.06 17.77 5.53
N MET A 260 -7.43 17.43 6.66
CA MET A 260 -8.12 17.17 7.92
C MET A 260 -8.93 18.38 8.40
N ARG A 261 -8.33 19.58 8.39
CA ARG A 261 -9.03 20.83 8.75
C ARG A 261 -10.20 21.11 7.81
N GLU A 262 -9.98 21.02 6.51
CA GLU A 262 -11.03 21.23 5.51
C GLU A 262 -12.17 20.19 5.64
N LYS A 263 -11.84 18.93 5.98
CA LYS A 263 -12.84 17.89 6.27
C LYS A 263 -13.64 18.22 7.52
N GLU A 264 -12.99 18.70 8.58
CA GLU A 264 -13.66 19.07 9.82
C GLU A 264 -14.64 20.24 9.60
N ASP A 265 -14.22 21.27 8.87
CA ASP A 265 -15.05 22.43 8.56
C ASP A 265 -16.26 22.04 7.70
N ARG A 266 -16.04 21.25 6.64
CA ARG A 266 -17.12 20.73 5.79
C ARG A 266 -18.06 19.80 6.54
N SER A 267 -17.55 18.98 7.45
CA SER A 267 -18.37 18.12 8.30
C SER A 267 -19.34 18.96 9.14
N LYS A 268 -18.85 20.03 9.78
CA LYS A 268 -19.68 20.98 10.53
C LYS A 268 -20.74 21.66 9.63
N GLU A 269 -20.41 21.98 8.39
CA GLU A 269 -21.36 22.53 7.43
C GLU A 269 -22.46 21.51 7.07
N ILE A 270 -22.09 20.26 6.77
CA ILE A 270 -23.04 19.17 6.47
C ILE A 270 -23.94 18.91 7.69
N GLU A 271 -23.40 18.90 8.90
CA GLU A 271 -24.18 18.73 10.13
C GLU A 271 -25.25 19.81 10.30
N LYS A 272 -24.92 21.07 9.96
CA LYS A 272 -25.84 22.21 10.02
C LYS A 272 -26.97 22.13 9.00
N LEU A 273 -26.80 21.43 7.87
CA LEU A 273 -27.85 21.31 6.86
C LEU A 273 -29.16 20.79 7.46
N ARG A 274 -30.25 21.52 7.17
CA ARG A 274 -31.63 21.19 7.57
C ARG A 274 -32.49 20.96 6.34
N ILE A 275 -33.29 19.89 6.36
CA ILE A 275 -34.20 19.52 5.26
C ILE A 275 -35.35 20.53 5.21
N ALA A 276 -35.44 21.27 4.11
CA ALA A 276 -36.51 22.23 3.86
C ALA A 276 -37.77 21.50 3.39
N ILE A 277 -38.94 21.92 3.85
CA ILE A 277 -40.23 21.39 3.38
C ILE A 277 -40.77 22.27 2.25
N PRO A 278 -40.95 21.73 1.02
CA PRO A 278 -41.57 22.45 -0.09
C PRO A 278 -42.99 22.90 0.23
N ASP A 279 -43.41 24.03 -0.35
CA ASP A 279 -44.74 24.60 -0.13
C ASP A 279 -45.88 23.60 -0.40
N SER A 280 -45.73 22.78 -1.44
CA SER A 280 -46.69 21.74 -1.80
C SER A 280 -46.88 20.66 -0.73
N LEU A 281 -45.88 20.44 0.14
CA LEU A 281 -45.90 19.43 1.19
C LEU A 281 -46.20 20.01 2.58
N LYS A 282 -46.25 21.34 2.74
CA LYS A 282 -46.58 22.00 4.03
C LYS A 282 -47.92 21.55 4.63
N PRO A 283 -49.02 21.38 3.87
CA PRO A 283 -50.29 20.97 4.45
C PRO A 283 -50.22 19.59 5.13
N ILE A 284 -49.62 18.60 4.44
CA ILE A 284 -49.50 17.26 5.01
C ILE A 284 -48.45 17.20 6.12
N TYR A 285 -47.35 17.93 5.99
CA TYR A 285 -46.36 18.08 7.05
C TYR A 285 -46.98 18.61 8.35
N GLY A 286 -47.78 19.68 8.25
CA GLY A 286 -48.47 20.27 9.41
C GLY A 286 -49.43 19.29 10.07
N LYS A 287 -50.18 18.52 9.28
CA LYS A 287 -51.08 17.46 9.79
C LYS A 287 -50.30 16.36 10.51
N ILE A 288 -49.22 15.85 9.92
CA ILE A 288 -48.43 14.77 10.50
C ILE A 288 -47.68 15.21 11.77
N LYS A 289 -47.21 16.46 11.80
CA LYS A 289 -46.54 17.02 13.00
C LYS A 289 -47.47 17.17 14.20
N ALA A 290 -48.78 17.26 13.98
CA ALA A 290 -49.78 17.43 15.02
C ALA A 290 -50.33 16.09 15.59
N LEU A 291 -49.90 14.96 15.02
CA LEU A 291 -50.23 13.61 15.49
C LEU A 291 -49.20 13.15 16.53
#